data_AF-A0A1H1LCF0-F1
#
_entry.id   AF-A0A1H1LCF0-F1
#
_cell.length_a   1.000
_cell.length_b   1.000
_cell.length_c   1.000
_cell.angle_alpha   90.00
_cell.angle_beta   90.00
_cell.angle_gamma   90.00
#
_symmetry.space_group_name_H-M   'P 1'
#
loop_
_entity.id
_entity.type
_entity.pdbx_description
1 polymer ?
#
loop_
_entity_poly.entity_id
_entity_poly.type
_entity_poly.pdbx_seq_one_letter_code
_entity_poly.pdbx_strand_id
1 'polypeptide(L)'
;MKELAPDIILQLKLKFGDNFLNAKEILTYFIKNNIDHSTDRIIRCIIFLSTEDLENLKAQIKIAKIDWRDIIEYAEYDDENNRIRNFNKTFLENNISN
;
A
#
# COMPACT_ATOMS: atom_id res chain seq x y z
N MET A 1 -0.29 0.57 -19.24
CA MET A 1 -0.27 0.06 -17.85
C MET A 1 0.27 1.19 -16.99
N LYS A 2 -0.42 1.59 -15.91
CA LYS A 2 0.10 2.65 -15.03
C LYS A 2 1.41 2.17 -14.42
N GLU A 3 2.47 2.96 -14.55
CA GLU A 3 3.74 2.70 -13.89
C GLU A 3 3.60 2.99 -12.39
N LEU A 4 4.17 2.13 -11.55
CA LEU A 4 4.19 2.34 -10.11
C LEU A 4 5.06 3.55 -9.78
N ALA A 5 4.61 4.38 -8.84
CA ALA A 5 5.42 5.50 -8.38
C ALA A 5 6.76 4.99 -7.79
N PRO A 6 7.87 5.74 -7.95
CA PRO A 6 9.19 5.30 -7.47
C PRO A 6 9.24 4.99 -5.97
N ASP A 7 8.51 5.76 -5.15
CA ASP A 7 8.45 5.54 -3.70
C ASP A 7 7.74 4.22 -3.34
N ILE A 8 6.73 3.83 -4.11
CA ILE A 8 6.05 2.54 -3.97
C ILE A 8 7.00 1.39 -4.29
N ILE A 9 7.76 1.49 -5.37
CA ILE A 9 8.73 0.45 -5.76
C ILE A 9 9.82 0.32 -4.69
N LEU A 10 10.35 1.45 -4.21
CA LEU A 10 11.36 1.47 -3.16
C LEU A 10 10.81 0.83 -1.87
N GLN A 11 9.62 1.21 -1.44
CA GLN A 11 9.04 0.69 -0.19
C GLN A 11 8.70 -0.80 -0.29
N LEU A 12 8.26 -1.29 -1.45
CA LEU A 12 8.10 -2.74 -1.68
C LEU A 12 9.43 -3.47 -1.55
N LYS A 13 10.50 -2.91 -2.11
CA LYS A 13 11.83 -3.55 -2.07
C LYS A 13 12.36 -3.61 -0.64
N LEU A 14 12.22 -2.53 0.12
CA LEU A 14 12.63 -2.47 1.52
C LEU A 14 11.81 -3.44 2.39
N LYS A 15 10.48 -3.41 2.26
CA LYS A 15 9.56 -4.20 3.10
C LYS A 15 9.59 -5.70 2.81
N PHE A 16 9.72 -6.11 1.55
CA PHE A 16 9.59 -7.52 1.17
C PHE A 16 10.92 -8.22 0.86
N GLY A 17 12.04 -7.48 0.77
CA GLY A 17 13.37 -8.06 0.56
C GLY A 17 13.40 -9.07 -0.59
N ASP A 18 13.71 -10.34 -0.28
CA ASP A 18 13.75 -11.44 -1.24
C ASP A 18 12.39 -11.73 -1.91
N ASN A 19 11.29 -11.45 -1.21
CA ASN A 19 9.94 -11.57 -1.73
C ASN A 19 9.49 -10.38 -2.60
N PHE A 20 10.36 -9.39 -2.83
CA PHE A 20 10.04 -8.18 -3.59
C PHE A 20 9.37 -8.47 -4.94
N LEU A 21 9.91 -9.41 -5.73
CA LEU A 21 9.38 -9.72 -7.06
C LEU A 21 7.94 -10.26 -6.98
N ASN A 22 7.68 -11.17 -6.04
CA ASN A 22 6.36 -11.74 -5.81
C ASN A 22 5.37 -10.67 -5.30
N ALA A 23 5.80 -9.83 -4.35
CA ALA A 23 4.98 -8.73 -3.83
C ALA A 23 4.61 -7.73 -4.94
N LYS A 24 5.59 -7.36 -5.79
CA LYS A 24 5.38 -6.49 -6.94
C LYS A 24 4.42 -7.11 -7.95
N GLU A 25 4.53 -8.40 -8.23
CA GLU A 25 3.63 -9.10 -9.15
C GLU A 25 2.19 -9.12 -8.62
N ILE A 26 1.98 -9.49 -7.35
CA ILE A 26 0.67 -9.48 -6.68
C ILE A 26 0.03 -8.10 -6.76
N LEU A 27 0.79 -7.05 -6.41
CA LEU A 27 0.29 -5.68 -6.42
C LEU A 27 -0.02 -5.19 -7.83
N THR A 28 0.84 -5.49 -8.80
CA THR A 28 0.62 -5.12 -10.21
C THR A 28 -0.63 -5.81 -10.76
N TYR A 29 -0.85 -7.07 -10.41
CA TYR A 29 -2.07 -7.80 -10.76
C TYR A 29 -3.30 -7.14 -10.15
N PHE A 30 -3.27 -6.74 -8.86
CA PHE A 30 -4.36 -6.01 -8.23
C PHE A 30 -4.70 -4.71 -8.98
N ILE A 31 -3.69 -3.87 -9.25
CA ILE A 31 -3.87 -2.57 -9.92
C ILE A 31 -4.47 -2.73 -11.31
N LYS A 32 -3.98 -3.71 -12.08
CA LYS A 32 -4.46 -3.97 -13.45
C LYS A 32 -5.96 -4.33 -13.46
N ASN A 33 -6.44 -5.02 -12.45
CA ASN A 33 -7.82 -5.48 -12.36
C ASN A 33 -8.75 -4.52 -11.60
N ASN A 34 -8.24 -3.41 -11.03
CA ASN A 34 -9.01 -2.49 -10.18
C ASN A 34 -8.58 -1.03 -10.43
N ILE A 35 -8.35 -0.67 -11.69
CA ILE A 35 -7.63 0.56 -12.06
C ILE A 35 -8.27 1.85 -11.53
N ASP A 36 -9.60 1.93 -11.54
CA ASP A 36 -10.36 3.11 -11.11
C ASP A 36 -10.26 3.37 -9.59
N HIS A 37 -9.91 2.33 -8.82
CA HIS A 37 -9.79 2.39 -7.36
C HIS A 37 -8.36 2.14 -6.86
N SER A 38 -7.37 2.06 -7.75
CA SER A 38 -5.97 1.77 -7.41
C SER A 38 -5.09 3.03 -7.49
N THR A 39 -5.47 4.07 -6.74
CA THR A 39 -4.65 5.30 -6.64
C THR A 39 -3.35 5.04 -5.89
N ASP A 40 -2.34 5.89 -6.10
CA ASP A 40 -1.05 5.74 -5.38
C ASP A 40 -1.23 5.85 -3.87
N ARG A 41 -2.21 6.65 -3.41
CA ARG A 41 -2.60 6.71 -1.99
C ARG A 41 -3.03 5.35 -1.47
N ILE A 42 -3.98 4.69 -2.15
CA ILE A 42 -4.49 3.39 -1.72
C ILE A 42 -3.37 2.34 -1.75
N ILE A 43 -2.53 2.36 -2.78
CA ILE A 43 -1.38 1.45 -2.88
C ILE A 43 -0.41 1.66 -1.71
N ARG A 44 -0.10 2.92 -1.35
CA ARG A 44 0.76 3.22 -0.20
C ARG A 44 0.13 2.75 1.11
N CYS A 45 -1.18 2.95 1.31
CA CYS A 45 -1.90 2.44 2.48
C CYS A 45 -1.82 0.91 2.58
N ILE A 46 -2.04 0.18 1.48
CA ILE A 46 -1.92 -1.28 1.43
C ILE A 46 -0.51 -1.71 1.87
N ILE A 47 0.53 -1.12 1.28
CA ILE A 47 1.92 -1.47 1.59
C ILE A 47 2.25 -1.14 3.05
N PHE A 48 1.80 0.01 3.54
CA PHE A 48 2.01 0.43 4.92
C PHE A 48 1.44 -0.58 5.92
N LEU A 49 0.17 -0.98 5.72
CA LEU A 49 -0.54 -1.94 6.57
C LEU A 49 -0.05 -3.39 6.40
N SER A 50 0.68 -3.68 5.32
CA SER A 50 1.22 -5.01 5.08
C SER A 50 2.41 -5.29 5.99
N THR A 51 2.50 -6.50 6.54
CA THR A 51 3.76 -7.02 7.10
C THR A 51 4.70 -7.47 5.97
N GLU A 52 5.90 -7.97 6.29
CA GLU A 52 6.88 -8.49 5.33
C GLU A 52 6.42 -9.80 4.63
N ASP A 53 5.24 -10.32 4.99
CA ASP A 53 4.65 -11.56 4.48
C ASP A 53 3.66 -11.29 3.32
N LEU A 54 3.77 -12.10 2.27
CA LEU A 54 2.92 -12.04 1.08
C LEU A 54 1.45 -12.37 1.38
N GLU A 55 1.17 -13.21 2.37
CA GLU A 55 -0.22 -13.51 2.75
C GLU A 55 -0.88 -12.30 3.42
N ASN A 56 -0.13 -11.54 4.21
CA ASN A 56 -0.64 -10.29 4.77
C ASN A 56 -0.89 -9.24 3.68
N LEU A 57 0.02 -9.10 2.69
CA LEU A 57 -0.20 -8.23 1.53
C LEU A 57 -1.51 -8.59 0.79
N LYS A 58 -1.75 -9.88 0.55
CA LYS A 58 -3.00 -10.36 -0.06
C LYS A 58 -4.22 -10.04 0.80
N ALA A 59 -4.09 -10.14 2.13
CA ALA A 59 -5.15 -9.78 3.06
C ALA A 59 -5.51 -8.29 2.98
N GLN A 60 -4.51 -7.39 2.96
CA GLN A 60 -4.76 -5.95 2.82
C GLN A 60 -5.39 -5.61 1.45
N ILE A 61 -4.95 -6.27 0.38
CA ILE A 61 -5.58 -6.14 -0.94
C ILE A 61 -7.04 -6.60 -0.91
N LYS A 62 -7.35 -7.68 -0.19
CA LYS A 62 -8.73 -8.19 -0.06
C LYS A 62 -9.62 -7.17 0.65
N ILE A 63 -9.13 -6.54 1.72
CA ILE A 63 -9.86 -5.45 2.41
C ILE A 63 -10.08 -4.29 1.45
N ALA A 64 -9.03 -3.84 0.74
CA ALA A 64 -9.13 -2.75 -0.24
C ALA A 64 -10.18 -2.98 -1.34
N LYS A 65 -10.35 -4.24 -1.76
CA LYS A 65 -11.36 -4.64 -2.76
C LYS A 65 -12.79 -4.61 -2.22
N ILE A 66 -12.97 -4.84 -0.92
CA ILE A 66 -14.27 -4.76 -0.26
C ILE A 66 -14.63 -3.30 -0.05
N ASP A 67 -13.74 -2.56 0.62
CA ASP A 67 -13.83 -1.11 0.80
C ASP A 67 -12.43 -0.51 0.95
N TRP A 68 -12.04 0.32 -0.01
CA TRP A 68 -10.75 1.01 0.02
C TRP A 68 -10.71 2.11 1.09
N ARG A 69 -11.86 2.56 1.59
CA ARG A 69 -11.94 3.57 2.65
C ARG A 69 -11.41 3.03 3.97
N ASP A 70 -11.69 1.76 4.27
CA ASP A 70 -11.18 1.08 5.47
C ASP A 70 -9.65 1.06 5.48
N ILE A 71 -9.03 0.77 4.33
CA ILE A 71 -7.57 0.78 4.18
C ILE A 71 -6.99 2.18 4.38
N ILE A 72 -7.70 3.23 3.94
CA ILE A 72 -7.28 4.61 4.19
C ILE A 72 -7.40 4.95 5.67
N GLU A 73 -8.53 4.59 6.30
CA GLU A 73 -8.79 4.84 7.71
C GLU A 73 -7.71 4.19 8.57
N TYR A 74 -7.50 2.88 8.43
CA TYR A 74 -6.52 2.13 9.21
C TYR A 74 -5.07 2.60 8.99
N ALA A 75 -4.76 3.12 7.80
CA ALA A 75 -3.40 3.57 7.50
C ALA A 75 -3.14 5.02 7.94
N GLU A 76 -4.13 5.91 7.83
CA GLU A 76 -3.95 7.36 8.01
C GLU A 76 -4.43 7.90 9.34
N TYR A 77 -5.29 7.19 10.06
CA TYR A 77 -5.94 7.66 11.28
C TYR A 77 -5.57 6.80 12.48
N ASP A 78 -5.63 7.39 13.67
CA ASP A 78 -5.56 6.68 14.95
C ASP A 78 -6.97 6.34 15.47
N ASP A 79 -7.03 5.65 16.62
CA ASP A 79 -8.29 5.22 17.25
C ASP A 79 -9.17 6.39 17.73
N GLU A 80 -8.59 7.59 17.84
CA GLU A 80 -9.31 8.83 18.20
C GLU A 80 -9.80 9.60 16.96
N ASN A 81 -9.63 9.03 15.76
CA ASN A 81 -9.91 9.65 14.45
C ASN A 81 -9.04 10.87 14.12
N ASN A 82 -7.88 11.02 14.75
CA ASN A 82 -6.90 12.01 14.33
C ASN A 82 -6.11 11.48 13.13
N ARG A 83 -5.96 12.31 12.10
CA ARG A 83 -5.16 11.97 10.93
C ARG A 83 -3.67 12.10 11.24
N ILE A 84 -2.99 10.97 11.44
CA ILE A 84 -1.57 10.89 11.79
C ILE A 84 -0.65 10.68 10.58
N ARG A 85 -1.19 10.34 9.40
CA ARG A 85 -0.44 10.20 8.13
C ARG A 85 -1.21 10.74 6.93
N ASN A 86 -0.50 11.03 5.85
CA ASN A 86 -1.09 11.48 4.59
C ASN A 86 -0.44 10.76 3.40
N PHE A 87 -1.06 9.67 2.93
CA PHE A 87 -0.55 8.88 1.82
C PHE A 87 -0.88 9.46 0.44
N ASN A 88 -1.46 10.67 0.37
CA ASN A 88 -1.32 11.48 -0.85
C ASN A 88 0.14 11.92 -1.04
N LYS A 89 0.93 11.95 0.04
CA LYS A 89 2.37 12.16 0.02
C LYS A 89 3.11 10.81 0.01
N THR A 90 4.38 10.84 -0.37
CA THR A 90 5.27 9.68 -0.41
C THR A 90 5.57 9.14 1.00
N PHE A 91 6.15 7.94 1.10
CA PHE A 91 6.62 7.38 2.38
C PHE A 91 7.64 8.29 3.08
N LEU A 92 8.60 8.84 2.33
CA LEU A 92 9.62 9.76 2.86
C LEU A 92 8.98 11.02 3.46
N GLU A 93 8.01 11.61 2.78
CA GLU A 93 7.29 12.79 3.29
C GLU A 93 6.41 12.49 4.53
N ASN A 94 6.11 11.21 4.77
CA ASN A 94 5.48 10.73 6.00
C ASN A 94 6.52 10.28 7.06
N ASN A 95 7.82 10.50 6.83
CA ASN A 95 8.93 10.01 7.66
C ASN A 95 8.89 8.49 7.88
N ILE A 96 8.46 7.74 6.86
CA ILE A 96 8.49 6.28 6.84
C ILE A 96 9.69 5.85 6.02
N SER A 97 10.64 5.17 6.66
CA SER A 97 11.90 4.72 6.09
C SER A 97 12.27 3.38 6.73
N ASN A 98 11.57 2.33 6.32
CA ASN A 98 11.80 0.95 6.76
C ASN A 98 12.08 0.12 5.52
#